data_AF-A0A835U3R7-F1
#
_entry.id   AF-A0A835U3R7-F1
#
_cell.length_a   1.000
_cell.length_b   1.000
_cell.length_c   1.000
_cell.angle_alpha   90.00
_cell.angle_beta   90.00
_cell.angle_gamma   90.00
#
_symmetry.space_group_name_H-M   'P 1'
#
loop_
_entity.id
_entity.type
_entity.pdbx_description
1 polymer ?
#
loop_
_entity_poly.entity_id
_entity_poly.type
_entity_poly.pdbx_seq_one_letter_code
_entity_poly.pdbx_strand_id
1 'polypeptide(L)'
;MLIKDKDRVSFTPRLKFDLLLYAGHLDLVAFEKAMSCFSLLYLQHVRRAAVLALSTAAHNKPNLIKGLLLEMLQFFLYDQTIVKQELITTMDLGPFKHNVDDDLEIRKAAFECVDTLLNNCLDQVNSSSFIVPYLISDHYDVKMPCHLIVSKLVDKCPAAVLAVLDSLVEPLEKTINHKPKLDAVKQEVGRNEDMIRSALRAIASLSRISGGDCSLKFKMLLKHITSSTALHEKYSSVRSK
;
A
#
# COMPACT_ATOMS: atom_id res chain seq x y z
N MET A 1 -34.88 -2.07 -5.31
CA MET A 1 -35.45 -0.93 -6.06
C MET A 1 -34.37 -0.41 -7.00
N LEU A 2 -34.53 -0.69 -8.30
CA LEU A 2 -33.56 -0.36 -9.34
C LEU A 2 -33.60 1.15 -9.62
N ILE A 3 -32.56 1.88 -9.18
CA ILE A 3 -32.36 3.28 -9.56
C ILE A 3 -31.95 3.30 -11.04
N LYS A 4 -32.75 3.98 -11.87
CA LYS A 4 -32.60 4.06 -13.32
C LYS A 4 -31.28 4.76 -13.70
N ASP A 5 -30.64 4.29 -14.77
CA ASP A 5 -29.32 4.73 -15.27
C ASP A 5 -29.13 6.25 -15.46
N LYS A 6 -30.22 7.01 -15.65
CA LYS A 6 -30.12 8.48 -15.78
C LYS A 6 -29.83 9.21 -14.46
N ASP A 7 -30.17 8.63 -13.31
CA ASP A 7 -29.89 9.21 -12.00
C ASP A 7 -28.51 8.81 -11.45
N ARG A 8 -27.88 7.76 -12.02
CA ARG A 8 -26.52 7.32 -11.65
C ARG A 8 -25.44 8.34 -12.05
N VAL A 9 -25.62 9.00 -13.20
CA VAL A 9 -24.64 9.94 -13.77
C VAL A 9 -24.71 11.33 -13.11
N SER A 10 -25.85 11.70 -12.50
CA SER A 10 -26.00 12.97 -11.78
C SER A 10 -25.61 12.87 -10.30
N PHE A 11 -25.76 11.69 -9.69
CA PHE A 11 -25.30 11.43 -8.32
C PHE A 11 -23.77 11.34 -8.20
N THR A 12 -23.08 10.82 -9.21
CA THR A 12 -21.64 10.54 -9.16
C THR A 12 -20.75 11.79 -9.10
N PRO A 13 -21.01 12.89 -9.85
CA PRO A 13 -20.29 14.13 -9.69
C PRO A 13 -20.62 14.80 -8.37
N ARG A 14 -21.88 14.77 -7.93
CA ARG A 14 -22.35 15.44 -6.71
C ARG A 14 -21.82 14.78 -5.45
N LEU A 15 -21.80 13.44 -5.39
CA LEU A 15 -21.19 12.69 -4.28
C LEU A 15 -19.66 12.85 -4.26
N LYS A 16 -19.02 12.91 -5.43
CA LYS A 16 -17.58 13.20 -5.56
C LYS A 16 -17.27 14.63 -5.12
N PHE A 17 -18.10 15.61 -5.50
CA PHE A 17 -18.00 17.01 -5.06
C PHE A 17 -18.30 17.16 -3.58
N ASP A 18 -19.28 16.43 -3.04
CA ASP A 18 -19.64 16.46 -1.63
C ASP A 18 -18.52 15.80 -0.81
N LEU A 19 -18.01 14.62 -1.17
CA LEU A 19 -16.84 14.00 -0.51
C LEU A 19 -15.59 14.89 -0.55
N LEU A 20 -15.37 15.62 -1.66
CA LEU A 20 -14.25 16.58 -1.81
C LEU A 20 -14.48 17.92 -1.09
N LEU A 21 -15.71 18.43 -1.01
CA LEU A 21 -16.08 19.64 -0.25
C LEU A 21 -16.11 19.37 1.26
N TYR A 22 -16.57 18.18 1.67
CA TYR A 22 -16.53 17.73 3.05
C TYR A 22 -15.09 17.51 3.54
N ALA A 23 -14.10 17.36 2.67
CA ALA A 23 -12.69 17.37 3.09
C ALA A 23 -12.29 18.67 3.83
N GLY A 24 -12.96 19.80 3.57
CA GLY A 24 -12.76 21.08 4.28
C GLY A 24 -13.62 21.25 5.54
N HIS A 25 -14.83 20.68 5.55
CA HIS A 25 -15.78 20.74 6.68
C HIS A 25 -16.33 19.34 7.03
N LEU A 26 -15.44 18.39 7.33
CA LEU A 26 -15.83 17.03 7.73
C LEU A 26 -16.61 17.12 9.04
N ASP A 27 -17.93 16.93 8.93
CA ASP A 27 -18.86 16.75 10.05
C ASP A 27 -19.15 15.26 10.18
N LEU A 28 -19.14 14.73 11.40
CA LEU A 28 -19.15 13.28 11.69
C LEU A 28 -20.31 12.56 10.97
N VAL A 29 -21.47 13.22 10.92
CA VAL A 29 -22.71 12.74 10.31
C VAL A 29 -22.59 12.58 8.80
N ALA A 30 -21.83 13.45 8.11
CA ALA A 30 -21.64 13.35 6.66
C ALA A 30 -20.70 12.20 6.30
N PHE A 31 -19.67 11.97 7.12
CA PHE A 31 -18.77 10.83 6.95
C PHE A 31 -19.50 9.50 7.19
N GLU A 32 -20.28 9.40 8.27
CA GLU A 32 -21.11 8.22 8.55
C GLU A 32 -22.14 7.96 7.42
N LYS A 33 -22.80 9.01 6.89
CA LYS A 33 -23.76 8.88 5.78
C LYS A 33 -23.12 8.48 4.45
N ALA A 34 -21.92 9.00 4.17
CA ALA A 34 -21.18 8.62 2.97
C ALA A 34 -20.73 7.15 3.03
N MET A 35 -20.34 6.70 4.23
CA MET A 35 -19.83 5.35 4.45
C MET A 35 -20.93 4.31 4.61
N SER A 36 -22.11 4.67 5.12
CA SER A 36 -23.29 3.79 5.19
C SER A 36 -23.91 3.50 3.81
N CYS A 37 -23.51 4.22 2.75
CA CYS A 37 -23.84 3.88 1.37
C CYS A 37 -22.99 2.73 0.80
N PHE A 38 -22.84 1.63 1.56
CA PHE A 38 -22.09 0.43 1.13
C PHE A 38 -22.58 -0.13 -0.23
N SER A 39 -23.86 0.07 -0.56
CA SER A 39 -24.46 -0.32 -1.83
C SER A 39 -23.87 0.40 -3.06
N LEU A 40 -23.22 1.57 -2.87
CA LEU A 40 -22.57 2.33 -3.94
C LEU A 40 -21.08 1.97 -4.11
N LEU A 41 -20.49 1.19 -3.17
CA LEU A 41 -19.10 0.73 -3.23
C LEU A 41 -18.86 -0.35 -4.30
N TYR A 42 -19.89 -0.75 -5.04
CA TYR A 42 -19.71 -1.49 -6.30
C TYR A 42 -18.93 -0.65 -7.33
N LEU A 43 -19.12 0.67 -7.34
CA LEU A 43 -18.47 1.56 -8.30
C LEU A 43 -17.03 1.87 -7.87
N GLN A 44 -16.07 1.49 -8.70
CA GLN A 44 -14.63 1.73 -8.52
C GLN A 44 -14.30 3.18 -8.11
N HIS A 45 -14.83 4.17 -8.83
CA HIS A 45 -14.57 5.59 -8.52
C HIS A 45 -15.16 6.04 -7.18
N VAL A 46 -16.24 5.43 -6.71
CA VAL A 46 -16.81 5.68 -5.37
C VAL A 46 -15.93 5.05 -4.31
N ARG A 47 -15.46 3.80 -4.52
CA ARG A 47 -14.48 3.17 -3.62
C ARG A 47 -13.23 4.02 -3.46
N ARG A 48 -12.66 4.50 -4.57
CA ARG A 48 -11.47 5.36 -4.56
C ARG A 48 -11.73 6.66 -3.79
N ALA A 49 -12.85 7.31 -4.02
CA ALA A 49 -13.20 8.56 -3.31
C ALA A 49 -13.35 8.32 -1.80
N ALA A 50 -13.94 7.19 -1.39
CA ALA A 50 -14.06 6.82 0.01
C ALA A 50 -12.69 6.60 0.68
N VAL A 51 -11.77 5.89 0.01
CA VAL A 51 -10.39 5.71 0.51
C VAL A 51 -9.65 7.05 0.66
N LEU A 52 -9.78 7.95 -0.32
CA LEU A 52 -9.16 9.28 -0.26
C LEU A 52 -9.77 10.17 0.83
N ALA A 53 -11.08 10.12 1.01
CA ALA A 53 -11.77 10.84 2.08
C ALA A 53 -11.32 10.32 3.46
N LEU A 54 -11.20 9.00 3.63
CA LEU A 54 -10.66 8.40 4.85
C LEU A 54 -9.22 8.86 5.12
N SER A 55 -8.35 8.84 4.09
CA SER A 55 -6.97 9.32 4.21
C SER A 55 -6.92 10.79 4.64
N THR A 56 -7.76 11.63 4.04
CA THR A 56 -7.84 13.06 4.37
C THR A 56 -8.37 13.30 5.78
N ALA A 57 -9.39 12.54 6.20
CA ALA A 57 -9.93 12.61 7.56
C ALA A 57 -8.88 12.16 8.59
N ALA A 58 -8.15 11.08 8.31
CA ALA A 58 -7.06 10.59 9.16
C ALA A 58 -5.92 11.61 9.31
N HIS A 59 -5.61 12.33 8.24
CA HIS A 59 -4.58 13.37 8.27
C HIS A 59 -5.03 14.62 9.04
N ASN A 60 -6.24 15.13 8.77
CA ASN A 60 -6.66 16.44 9.27
C ASN A 60 -7.35 16.38 10.63
N LYS A 61 -8.12 15.33 10.90
CA LYS A 61 -8.94 15.19 12.11
C LYS A 61 -8.99 13.73 12.58
N PRO A 62 -7.86 13.17 13.04
CA PRO A 62 -7.78 11.76 13.48
C PRO A 62 -8.75 11.40 14.62
N ASN A 63 -9.17 12.40 15.42
CA ASN A 63 -10.14 12.19 16.48
C ASN A 63 -11.56 11.89 15.99
N LEU A 64 -11.93 12.32 14.77
CA LEU A 64 -13.27 12.07 14.21
C LEU A 64 -13.45 10.62 13.78
N ILE A 65 -12.37 9.93 13.42
CA ILE A 65 -12.46 8.57 12.88
C ILE A 65 -12.35 7.49 13.95
N LYS A 66 -12.04 7.82 15.22
CA LYS A 66 -11.79 6.85 16.30
C LYS A 66 -12.87 5.80 16.53
N GLY A 67 -14.14 6.20 16.50
CA GLY A 67 -15.26 5.28 16.71
C GLY A 67 -15.60 4.45 15.49
N LEU A 68 -15.33 4.95 14.29
CA LEU A 68 -15.77 4.37 13.03
C LEU A 68 -14.69 3.54 12.33
N LEU A 69 -13.42 3.75 12.71
CA LEU A 69 -12.28 3.14 12.04
C LEU A 69 -12.27 1.61 12.18
N LEU A 70 -12.69 1.06 13.32
CA LEU A 70 -12.62 -0.38 13.59
C LEU A 70 -13.51 -1.19 12.63
N GLU A 71 -14.74 -0.71 12.37
CA GLU A 71 -15.67 -1.36 11.45
C GLU A 71 -15.25 -1.13 9.99
N MET A 72 -14.77 0.07 9.66
CA MET A 72 -14.41 0.43 8.28
C MET A 72 -13.08 -0.16 7.80
N LEU A 73 -12.08 -0.26 8.67
CA LEU A 73 -10.76 -0.80 8.34
C LEU A 73 -10.88 -2.23 7.84
N GLN A 74 -11.56 -3.07 8.64
CA GLN A 74 -11.57 -4.50 8.42
C GLN A 74 -12.52 -4.90 7.28
N PHE A 75 -13.64 -4.18 7.12
CA PHE A 75 -14.64 -4.52 6.10
C PHE A 75 -14.34 -3.90 4.72
N PHE A 76 -13.80 -2.67 4.66
CA PHE A 76 -13.66 -1.94 3.39
C PHE A 76 -12.21 -1.78 2.93
N LEU A 77 -11.33 -1.24 3.78
CA LEU A 77 -9.98 -0.88 3.35
C LEU A 77 -9.14 -2.12 2.98
N TYR A 78 -9.23 -3.19 3.77
CA TYR A 78 -8.47 -4.42 3.49
C TYR A 78 -8.91 -5.13 2.22
N ASP A 79 -10.22 -5.15 1.91
CA ASP A 79 -10.70 -5.69 0.62
C ASP A 79 -10.09 -4.93 -0.56
N GLN A 80 -9.85 -3.63 -0.41
CA GLN A 80 -9.20 -2.81 -1.44
C GLN A 80 -7.69 -3.05 -1.56
N THR A 81 -7.06 -3.81 -0.67
CA THR A 81 -5.63 -4.15 -0.76
C THR A 81 -5.36 -5.47 -1.47
N ILE A 82 -6.41 -6.25 -1.74
CA ILE A 82 -6.30 -7.58 -2.35
C ILE A 82 -6.30 -7.45 -3.87
N VAL A 83 -5.39 -8.15 -4.53
CA VAL A 83 -5.36 -8.25 -6.00
C VAL A 83 -6.52 -9.13 -6.46
N LYS A 84 -7.44 -8.53 -7.21
CA LYS A 84 -8.60 -9.20 -7.82
C LYS A 84 -8.29 -9.58 -9.25
N GLN A 85 -7.98 -10.86 -9.49
CA GLN A 85 -7.56 -11.36 -10.80
C GLN A 85 -8.65 -11.17 -11.86
N GLU A 86 -9.91 -11.19 -11.46
CA GLU A 86 -11.07 -10.91 -12.31
C GLU A 86 -11.12 -9.48 -12.86
N LEU A 87 -10.31 -8.55 -12.31
CA LEU A 87 -10.19 -7.16 -12.76
C LEU A 87 -8.89 -6.89 -13.53
N ILE A 88 -8.09 -7.93 -13.79
CA ILE A 88 -6.88 -7.83 -14.60
C ILE A 88 -7.17 -8.40 -15.99
N THR A 89 -7.14 -7.53 -16.99
CA THR A 89 -7.35 -7.92 -18.39
C THR A 89 -6.02 -7.86 -19.14
N THR A 90 -5.58 -8.98 -19.71
CA THR A 90 -4.44 -9.00 -20.63
C THR A 90 -4.92 -8.69 -22.04
N MET A 91 -4.58 -7.50 -22.54
CA MET A 91 -4.78 -7.14 -23.95
C MET A 91 -3.60 -7.65 -24.77
N ASP A 92 -3.91 -8.50 -25.75
CA ASP A 92 -2.92 -8.98 -26.71
C ASP A 92 -2.80 -7.96 -27.86
N LEU A 93 -1.63 -7.34 -27.96
CA LEU A 93 -1.26 -6.37 -28.99
C LEU A 93 -0.27 -7.02 -29.99
N GLY A 94 -0.42 -8.32 -30.25
CA GLY A 94 0.39 -9.10 -31.18
C GLY A 94 1.69 -9.61 -30.52
N PRO A 95 2.88 -9.11 -30.86
CA PRO A 95 4.11 -9.49 -30.15
C PRO A 95 4.17 -8.93 -28.73
N PHE A 96 3.27 -8.02 -28.35
CA PHE A 96 3.22 -7.37 -27.05
C PHE A 96 1.97 -7.79 -26.26
N LYS A 97 2.13 -8.08 -24.97
CA LYS A 97 1.02 -8.27 -24.03
C LYS A 97 0.96 -7.08 -23.09
N HIS A 98 -0.18 -6.43 -23.00
CA HIS A 98 -0.41 -5.32 -22.07
C HIS A 98 -1.44 -5.73 -21.04
N ASN A 99 -1.03 -5.84 -19.77
CA ASN A 99 -1.94 -6.12 -18.67
C ASN A 99 -2.53 -4.79 -18.17
N VAL A 100 -3.84 -4.68 -18.21
CA VAL A 100 -4.60 -3.56 -17.64
C VAL A 100 -5.23 -4.06 -16.35
N ASP A 101 -4.86 -3.45 -15.22
CA ASP A 101 -5.41 -3.74 -13.90
C ASP A 101 -6.25 -2.54 -13.47
N ASP A 102 -7.58 -2.69 -13.53
CA ASP A 102 -8.50 -1.59 -13.24
C ASP A 102 -8.40 -1.17 -11.76
N ASP A 103 -8.20 -2.10 -10.83
CA ASP A 103 -8.17 -1.78 -9.40
C ASP A 103 -6.81 -1.31 -8.89
N LEU A 104 -5.76 -1.29 -9.73
CA LEU A 104 -4.40 -0.86 -9.35
C LEU A 104 -4.36 0.49 -8.65
N GLU A 105 -5.06 1.49 -9.19
CA GLU A 105 -5.11 2.85 -8.62
C GLU A 105 -5.79 2.89 -7.25
N ILE A 106 -6.79 2.03 -7.02
CA ILE A 106 -7.44 1.91 -5.71
C ILE A 106 -6.50 1.23 -4.74
N ARG A 107 -5.82 0.14 -5.14
CA ARG A 107 -4.88 -0.56 -4.25
C ARG A 107 -3.77 0.37 -3.79
N LYS A 108 -3.21 1.17 -4.71
CA LYS A 108 -2.23 2.20 -4.38
C LYS A 108 -2.79 3.21 -3.37
N ALA A 109 -3.97 3.76 -3.61
CA ALA A 109 -4.61 4.69 -2.68
C ALA A 109 -4.91 4.06 -1.31
N ALA A 110 -5.25 2.77 -1.28
CA ALA A 110 -5.49 2.03 -0.04
C ALA A 110 -4.21 1.93 0.80
N PHE A 111 -3.06 1.59 0.19
CA PHE A 111 -1.78 1.57 0.91
C PHE A 111 -1.32 2.96 1.36
N GLU A 112 -1.52 4.00 0.55
CA GLU A 112 -1.25 5.39 0.98
C GLU A 112 -2.14 5.82 2.15
N CYS A 113 -3.40 5.37 2.18
CA CYS A 113 -4.31 5.58 3.30
C CYS A 113 -3.81 4.84 4.55
N VAL A 114 -3.36 3.58 4.43
CA VAL A 114 -2.73 2.83 5.52
C VAL A 114 -1.51 3.56 6.07
N ASP A 115 -0.64 4.09 5.20
CA ASP A 115 0.53 4.87 5.62
C ASP A 115 0.13 6.10 6.46
N THR A 116 -0.94 6.78 6.07
CA THR A 116 -1.49 7.93 6.78
C THR A 116 -2.09 7.53 8.13
N LEU A 117 -2.85 6.43 8.16
CA LEU A 117 -3.44 5.89 9.38
C LEU A 117 -2.37 5.45 10.38
N LEU A 118 -1.28 4.83 9.92
CA LEU A 118 -0.15 4.49 10.78
C LEU A 118 0.49 5.73 11.42
N ASN A 119 0.50 6.88 10.73
CA ASN A 119 1.07 8.12 11.26
C ASN A 119 0.17 8.80 12.29
N ASN A 120 -1.13 8.85 12.03
CA ASN A 120 -2.04 9.70 12.79
C ASN A 120 -3.01 8.94 13.71
N CYS A 121 -3.19 7.63 13.52
CA CYS A 121 -4.22 6.82 14.16
C CYS A 121 -3.74 5.42 14.56
N LEU A 122 -2.46 5.28 14.96
CA LEU A 122 -1.88 3.98 15.32
C LEU A 122 -2.65 3.28 16.46
N ASP A 123 -3.22 4.05 17.38
CA ASP A 123 -3.99 3.59 18.54
C ASP A 123 -5.26 2.79 18.17
N GLN A 124 -5.77 2.96 16.95
CA GLN A 124 -7.01 2.33 16.48
C GLN A 124 -6.78 1.24 15.43
N VAL A 125 -5.52 1.03 15.07
CA VAL A 125 -5.09 0.26 13.91
C VAL A 125 -4.45 -1.01 14.44
N ASN A 126 -5.07 -2.17 14.19
CA ASN A 126 -4.49 -3.44 14.59
C ASN A 126 -3.24 -3.75 13.75
N SER A 127 -2.07 -3.36 14.24
CA SER A 127 -0.78 -3.42 13.54
C SER A 127 -0.44 -4.84 13.04
N SER A 128 -0.93 -5.88 13.71
CA SER A 128 -0.71 -7.27 13.32
C SER A 128 -1.52 -7.68 12.08
N SER A 129 -2.69 -7.07 11.85
CA SER A 129 -3.52 -7.33 10.66
C SER A 129 -2.97 -6.71 9.37
N PHE A 130 -2.06 -5.72 9.49
CA PHE A 130 -1.48 -5.06 8.32
C PHE A 130 -0.33 -5.84 7.69
N ILE A 131 0.42 -6.61 8.49
CA ILE A 131 1.67 -7.20 8.01
C ILE A 131 1.38 -8.53 7.32
N VAL A 132 0.89 -8.43 6.08
CA VAL A 132 0.59 -9.59 5.25
C VAL A 132 1.69 -9.74 4.18
N PRO A 133 2.21 -10.96 3.94
CA PRO A 133 3.29 -11.22 2.95
C PRO A 133 2.98 -10.70 1.53
N TYR A 134 1.69 -10.59 1.18
CA TYR A 134 1.24 -10.08 -0.12
C TYR A 134 1.52 -8.58 -0.32
N LEU A 135 1.77 -7.81 0.74
CA LEU A 135 2.09 -6.37 0.71
C LEU A 135 3.16 -6.02 -0.34
N ILE A 136 4.23 -6.80 -0.38
CA ILE A 136 5.46 -6.48 -1.12
C ILE A 136 5.59 -7.27 -2.44
N SER A 137 4.54 -8.01 -2.80
CA SER A 137 4.52 -8.87 -3.99
C SER A 137 3.72 -8.31 -5.17
N ASP A 138 3.04 -7.17 -5.00
CA ASP A 138 2.13 -6.57 -5.99
C ASP A 138 2.87 -5.78 -7.10
N HIS A 139 2.15 -4.98 -7.88
CA HIS A 139 2.66 -4.09 -8.90
C HIS A 139 3.66 -3.07 -8.34
N TYR A 140 4.56 -2.60 -9.20
CA TYR A 140 5.61 -1.63 -8.86
C TYR A 140 5.07 -0.42 -8.07
N ASP A 141 3.96 0.18 -8.51
CA ASP A 141 3.39 1.40 -7.89
C ASP A 141 2.77 1.15 -6.51
N VAL A 142 2.55 -0.11 -6.16
CA VAL A 142 2.07 -0.56 -4.83
C VAL A 142 3.24 -0.97 -3.93
N LYS A 143 4.26 -1.64 -4.47
CA LYS A 143 5.43 -2.09 -3.69
C LYS A 143 6.14 -0.97 -2.95
N MET A 144 6.26 0.20 -3.58
CA MET A 144 7.00 1.32 -3.02
C MET A 144 6.34 1.88 -1.74
N PRO A 145 5.03 2.18 -1.71
CA PRO A 145 4.29 2.43 -0.48
C PRO A 145 4.45 1.32 0.57
N CYS A 146 4.44 0.05 0.16
CA CYS A 146 4.56 -1.08 1.08
C CYS A 146 5.93 -1.14 1.78
N HIS A 147 7.04 -0.87 1.08
CA HIS A 147 8.36 -0.77 1.73
C HIS A 147 8.43 0.36 2.77
N LEU A 148 7.76 1.48 2.51
CA LEU A 148 7.66 2.60 3.45
C LEU A 148 6.86 2.20 4.69
N ILE A 149 5.70 1.57 4.50
CA ILE A 149 4.85 1.05 5.58
C ILE A 149 5.64 0.08 6.46
N VAL A 150 6.35 -0.88 5.86
CA VAL A 150 7.21 -1.83 6.60
C VAL A 150 8.26 -1.08 7.42
N SER A 151 8.94 -0.10 6.83
CA SER A 151 9.96 0.69 7.53
C SER A 151 9.38 1.44 8.75
N LYS A 152 8.14 1.94 8.66
CA LYS A 152 7.46 2.61 9.78
C LYS A 152 6.96 1.63 10.84
N LEU A 153 6.47 0.46 10.43
CA LEU A 153 6.00 -0.58 11.34
C LEU A 153 7.15 -1.17 12.17
N VAL A 154 8.36 -1.22 11.62
CA VAL A 154 9.57 -1.57 12.35
C VAL A 154 9.76 -0.66 13.57
N ASP A 155 9.60 0.65 13.40
CA ASP A 155 9.81 1.61 14.49
C ASP A 155 8.63 1.66 15.48
N LYS A 156 7.39 1.42 14.99
CA LYS A 156 6.16 1.54 15.79
C LYS A 156 5.75 0.25 16.49
N CYS A 157 5.93 -0.90 15.84
CA CYS A 157 5.44 -2.21 16.28
C CYS A 157 6.45 -3.33 15.96
N PRO A 158 7.68 -3.26 16.53
CA PRO A 158 8.76 -4.19 16.18
C PRO A 158 8.42 -5.66 16.44
N ALA A 159 7.66 -5.95 17.50
CA ALA A 159 7.26 -7.32 17.84
C ALA A 159 6.37 -7.97 16.77
N ALA A 160 5.42 -7.22 16.22
CA ALA A 160 4.52 -7.72 15.17
C ALA A 160 5.29 -7.98 13.86
N VAL A 161 6.25 -7.11 13.52
CA VAL A 161 7.11 -7.29 12.34
C VAL A 161 8.06 -8.46 12.50
N LEU A 162 8.61 -8.67 13.70
CA LEU A 162 9.50 -9.79 13.97
C LEU A 162 8.79 -11.15 13.77
N ALA A 163 7.52 -11.24 14.18
CA ALA A 163 6.71 -12.46 14.04
C ALA A 163 6.51 -12.91 12.58
N VAL A 164 6.62 -12.00 11.62
CA VAL A 164 6.39 -12.24 10.19
C VAL A 164 7.64 -11.98 9.33
N LEU A 165 8.79 -11.69 9.96
CA LEU A 165 10.04 -11.35 9.30
C LEU A 165 10.43 -12.36 8.20
N ASP A 166 10.27 -13.65 8.49
CA ASP A 166 10.61 -14.74 7.56
C ASP A 166 9.82 -14.70 6.26
N SER A 167 8.57 -14.23 6.32
CA SER A 167 7.71 -14.11 5.14
C SER A 167 8.06 -12.91 4.26
N LEU A 168 8.73 -11.90 4.82
CA LEU A 168 9.15 -10.69 4.11
C LEU A 168 10.47 -10.88 3.36
N VAL A 169 11.28 -11.87 3.73
CA VAL A 169 12.60 -12.12 3.14
C VAL A 169 12.48 -12.40 1.63
N GLU A 170 11.63 -13.35 1.23
CA GLU A 170 11.56 -13.81 -0.15
C GLU A 170 11.12 -12.71 -1.14
N PRO A 171 10.06 -11.91 -0.87
CA PRO A 171 9.67 -10.86 -1.81
C PRO A 171 10.65 -9.68 -1.83
N LEU A 172 11.33 -9.38 -0.71
CA LEU A 172 12.40 -8.38 -0.67
C LEU A 172 13.60 -8.84 -1.50
N GLU A 173 13.99 -10.11 -1.36
CA GLU A 173 15.07 -10.72 -2.13
C GLU A 173 14.77 -10.71 -3.64
N LYS A 174 13.54 -11.08 -4.04
CA LYS A 174 13.08 -10.98 -5.43
C LYS A 174 13.19 -9.56 -5.98
N THR A 175 12.90 -8.56 -5.13
CA THR A 175 12.92 -7.16 -5.56
C THR A 175 14.36 -6.63 -5.73
N ILE A 176 15.28 -6.94 -4.83
CA ILE A 176 16.69 -6.51 -4.96
C ILE A 176 17.43 -7.22 -6.10
N ASN A 177 17.02 -8.44 -6.44
CA ASN A 177 17.60 -9.24 -7.52
C ASN A 177 16.94 -9.00 -8.88
N HIS A 178 15.91 -8.16 -8.95
CA HIS A 178 15.23 -7.88 -10.21
C HIS A 178 16.16 -7.13 -11.17
N LYS A 179 16.41 -7.72 -12.34
CA LYS A 179 17.18 -7.13 -13.43
C LYS A 179 16.22 -6.73 -14.56
N PRO A 180 16.21 -5.46 -14.99
CA PRO A 180 15.47 -5.05 -16.17
C PRO A 180 15.94 -5.84 -17.40
N LYS A 181 15.07 -5.91 -18.42
CA LYS A 181 15.45 -6.52 -19.69
C LYS A 181 16.57 -5.74 -20.38
N LEU A 182 17.31 -6.37 -21.29
CA LEU A 182 18.43 -5.73 -22.00
C LEU A 182 17.99 -4.59 -22.93
N ASP A 183 16.75 -4.66 -23.41
CA ASP A 183 16.07 -3.66 -24.23
C ASP A 183 15.29 -2.62 -23.39
N ALA A 184 15.36 -2.70 -22.05
CA ALA A 184 14.64 -1.80 -21.18
C ALA A 184 15.10 -0.35 -21.39
N VAL A 185 14.11 0.55 -21.46
CA VAL A 185 14.38 1.97 -21.68
C VAL A 185 15.02 2.57 -20.42
N LYS A 186 15.86 3.62 -20.56
CA LYS A 186 16.55 4.26 -19.41
C LYS A 186 15.61 4.61 -18.24
N GLN A 187 14.37 4.99 -18.53
CA GLN A 187 13.35 5.28 -17.52
C GLN A 187 12.95 4.03 -16.72
N GLU A 188 12.80 2.87 -17.37
CA GLU A 188 12.47 1.60 -16.71
C GLU A 188 13.62 1.11 -15.84
N VAL A 189 14.85 1.25 -16.33
CA VAL A 189 16.07 0.94 -15.55
C VAL A 189 16.13 1.82 -14.31
N GLY A 190 15.94 3.14 -14.46
CA GLY A 190 15.92 4.09 -13.35
C GLY A 190 14.84 3.77 -12.31
N ARG A 191 13.60 3.47 -12.75
CA ARG A 191 12.51 3.03 -11.86
C ARG A 191 12.90 1.77 -11.09
N ASN A 192 13.49 0.77 -11.74
CA ASN A 192 13.94 -0.43 -11.04
C ASN A 192 15.01 -0.10 -9.98
N GLU A 193 15.94 0.80 -10.27
CA GLU A 193 16.94 1.23 -9.27
C GLU A 193 16.32 1.93 -8.08
N ASP A 194 15.29 2.77 -8.28
CA ASP A 194 14.52 3.37 -7.20
C ASP A 194 13.85 2.32 -6.32
N MET A 195 13.29 1.28 -6.94
CA MET A 195 12.66 0.16 -6.25
C MET A 195 13.67 -0.65 -5.41
N ILE A 196 14.82 -0.98 -5.98
CA ILE A 196 15.90 -1.67 -5.26
C ILE A 196 16.33 -0.83 -4.05
N ARG A 197 16.53 0.49 -4.23
CA ARG A 197 16.87 1.40 -3.12
C ARG A 197 15.79 1.41 -2.04
N SER A 198 14.51 1.44 -2.43
CA SER A 198 13.38 1.39 -1.50
C SER A 198 13.36 0.09 -0.69
N ALA A 199 13.54 -1.07 -1.34
CA ALA A 199 13.62 -2.37 -0.67
C ALA A 199 14.82 -2.45 0.30
N LEU A 200 15.99 -1.94 -0.10
CA LEU A 200 17.17 -1.88 0.77
C LEU A 200 16.93 -0.99 2.00
N ARG A 201 16.12 0.08 1.91
CA ARG A 201 15.74 0.91 3.08
C ARG A 201 14.90 0.11 4.07
N ALA A 202 13.94 -0.67 3.56
CA ALA A 202 13.12 -1.54 4.38
C ALA A 202 13.97 -2.62 5.07
N ILE A 203 14.89 -3.26 4.35
CA ILE A 203 15.82 -4.27 4.90
C ILE A 203 16.72 -3.65 5.98
N ALA A 204 17.25 -2.45 5.74
CA ALA A 204 18.06 -1.74 6.74
C ALA A 204 17.26 -1.49 8.02
N SER A 205 16.00 -1.07 7.90
CA SER A 205 15.11 -0.87 9.04
C SER A 205 14.83 -2.19 9.79
N LEU A 206 14.51 -3.26 9.07
CA LEU A 206 14.32 -4.61 9.64
C LEU A 206 15.57 -5.13 10.38
N SER A 207 16.76 -4.78 9.91
CA SER A 207 18.02 -5.16 10.56
C SER A 207 18.24 -4.47 11.92
N ARG A 208 17.64 -3.30 12.15
CA ARG A 208 17.78 -2.56 13.42
C ARG A 208 16.99 -3.21 14.55
N ILE A 209 15.78 -3.70 14.28
CA ILE A 209 14.90 -4.25 15.32
C ILE A 209 15.28 -5.66 15.78
N SER A 210 16.03 -6.39 14.96
CA SER A 210 16.22 -7.82 15.17
C SER A 210 17.38 -8.16 16.12
N GLY A 211 18.07 -7.16 16.69
CA GLY A 211 18.87 -7.30 17.92
C GLY A 211 19.91 -8.42 17.97
N GLY A 212 20.33 -9.00 16.84
CA GLY A 212 21.22 -10.17 16.79
C GLY A 212 20.50 -11.53 16.70
N ASP A 213 19.24 -11.63 17.15
CA ASP A 213 18.38 -12.83 17.06
C ASP A 213 17.49 -12.81 15.81
N CYS A 214 18.07 -12.44 14.66
CA CYS A 214 17.34 -12.54 13.39
C CYS A 214 17.17 -14.01 12.99
N SER A 215 16.07 -14.30 12.29
CA SER A 215 15.88 -15.57 11.62
C SER A 215 17.04 -15.91 10.69
N LEU A 216 17.31 -17.20 10.51
CA LEU A 216 18.39 -17.67 9.63
C LEU A 216 18.21 -17.14 8.20
N LYS A 217 16.97 -17.10 7.71
CA LYS A 217 16.63 -16.59 6.37
C LYS A 217 17.04 -15.13 6.20
N PHE A 218 16.72 -14.27 7.18
CA PHE A 218 17.09 -12.86 7.11
C PHE A 218 18.62 -12.65 7.20
N LYS A 219 19.32 -13.45 8.02
CA LYS A 219 20.79 -13.43 8.08
C LYS A 219 21.43 -13.81 6.74
N MET A 220 20.87 -14.80 6.05
CA MET A 220 21.31 -15.18 4.70
C MET A 220 21.10 -14.06 3.69
N LEU A 221 19.94 -13.38 3.74
CA LEU A 221 19.66 -12.22 2.88
C LEU A 221 20.68 -11.09 3.10
N LEU A 222 20.99 -10.75 4.36
CA LEU A 222 22.00 -9.74 4.66
C LEU A 222 23.38 -10.13 4.14
N LYS A 223 23.78 -11.40 4.31
CA LYS A 223 25.05 -11.92 3.78
C LYS A 223 25.11 -11.79 2.26
N HIS A 224 24.02 -12.14 1.57
CA HIS A 224 23.90 -11.98 0.12
C HIS A 224 24.07 -10.51 -0.31
N ILE A 225 23.41 -9.57 0.35
CA ILE A 225 23.55 -8.13 0.07
C ILE A 225 25.00 -7.65 0.27
N THR A 226 25.66 -8.08 1.35
CA THR A 226 27.06 -7.71 1.61
C THR A 226 28.07 -8.37 0.67
N SER A 227 27.73 -9.52 0.09
CA SER A 227 28.62 -10.23 -0.84
C SER A 227 28.67 -9.62 -2.24
N SER A 228 27.62 -8.90 -2.64
CA SER A 228 27.56 -8.21 -3.93
C SER A 228 28.01 -6.77 -3.77
N THR A 229 29.12 -6.39 -4.40
CA THR A 229 29.69 -5.03 -4.31
C THR A 229 28.66 -3.96 -4.65
N ALA A 230 27.89 -4.15 -5.73
CA ALA A 230 26.89 -3.20 -6.19
C ALA A 230 25.70 -3.06 -5.21
N LEU A 231 25.24 -4.16 -4.60
CA LEU A 231 24.18 -4.10 -3.59
C LEU A 231 24.70 -3.53 -2.27
N HIS A 232 25.93 -3.86 -1.90
CA HIS A 232 26.57 -3.38 -0.69
C HIS A 232 26.73 -1.86 -0.70
N GLU A 233 27.21 -1.27 -1.79
CA GLU A 233 27.33 0.19 -1.94
C GLU A 233 25.96 0.87 -1.80
N LYS A 234 24.93 0.35 -2.49
CA LYS A 234 23.56 0.85 -2.40
C LYS A 234 22.99 0.73 -0.98
N TYR A 235 23.23 -0.40 -0.32
CA TYR A 235 22.79 -0.64 1.05
C TYR A 235 23.46 0.30 2.05
N SER A 236 24.77 0.48 1.93
CA SER A 236 25.55 1.39 2.78
C SER A 236 25.12 2.85 2.62
N SER A 237 24.84 3.29 1.39
CA SER A 237 24.30 4.63 1.10
C SER A 237 22.93 4.88 1.72
N VAL A 238 22.10 3.84 1.83
CA VAL A 238 20.77 3.91 2.43
C VAL A 238 20.83 3.86 3.95
N ARG A 239 21.76 3.10 4.52
CA ARG A 239 21.92 2.93 5.97
C ARG A 239 22.50 4.16 6.67
N SER A 240 23.25 5.01 5.94
CA SER A 240 23.86 6.22 6.49
C SER A 240 22.94 7.44 6.57
N LYS A 241 21.67 7.30 6.18
CA LYS A 241 20.61 8.31 6.29
C LYS A 241 19.59 7.91 7.35
#